data_AF-A0A658BLB4-F1
#
_entry.id   AF-A0A658BLB4-F1
#
_cell.length_a   1.000
_cell.length_b   1.000
_cell.length_c   1.000
_cell.angle_alpha   90.00
_cell.angle_beta   90.00
_cell.angle_gamma   90.00
#
_symmetry.space_group_name_H-M   'P 1'
#
loop_
_entity.id
_entity.type
_entity.pdbx_description
1 polymer ?
#
loop_
_entity_poly.entity_id
_entity_poly.type
_entity_poly.pdbx_seq_one_letter_code
_entity_poly.pdbx_strand_id
1 'polypeptide(L)'
;MKRRDLLKLSLASAAVGGLAASSPALANQACPGDGTPMQFVPKQAADPKPDENDLGKFPKCPYCGMDRKMFHHSRMLIQYSDDLPDGTCSIHCAAISLSLNLDRDPKAIWAGDNASSAEIKPLVEVDKASFLIGSSIKGVMSKTSKVAYASAEAARAAQAASGGEIGDFDKALLAAYTGMSQDVAMIRKMRAERRKKMMEEKKG
;
A
#
# COMPACT_ATOMS: atom_id res chain seq x y z
N MET A 1 14.19 32.39 -17.36
CA MET A 1 15.40 32.15 -16.54
C MET A 1 15.02 32.43 -15.08
N LYS A 2 14.55 31.43 -14.33
CA LYS A 2 15.30 30.52 -13.42
C LYS A 2 15.10 30.91 -11.94
N ARG A 3 13.89 30.62 -11.42
CA ARG A 3 13.67 30.43 -9.96
C ARG A 3 14.48 29.25 -9.38
N ARG A 4 15.05 28.41 -10.26
CA ARG A 4 15.89 27.26 -9.92
C ARG A 4 17.34 27.59 -9.54
N ASP A 5 17.82 28.81 -9.81
CA ASP A 5 19.21 29.19 -9.49
C ASP A 5 19.36 29.74 -8.06
N LEU A 6 18.29 30.25 -7.44
CA LEU A 6 18.30 30.72 -6.06
C LEU A 6 18.41 29.61 -5.02
N LEU A 7 18.00 28.37 -5.36
CA LEU A 7 18.12 27.19 -4.49
C LEU A 7 19.52 26.56 -4.51
N LYS A 8 20.40 26.99 -5.42
CA LYS A 8 21.77 26.46 -5.52
C LYS A 8 22.79 27.24 -4.69
N LEU A 9 22.43 28.45 -4.25
CA LEU A 9 23.31 29.33 -3.49
C LEU A 9 23.33 29.05 -1.98
N SER A 10 22.42 28.23 -1.45
CA SER A 10 22.38 27.84 -0.03
C SER A 10 23.24 26.61 0.31
N LEU A 11 23.88 25.96 -0.68
CA LEU A 11 24.69 24.75 -0.49
C LEU A 11 26.21 24.99 -0.59
N ALA A 12 26.66 26.23 -0.80
CA ALA A 12 28.07 26.55 -1.06
C ALA A 12 28.87 27.02 0.17
N SER A 13 28.36 26.83 1.38
CA SER A 13 29.08 27.19 2.62
C SER A 13 29.09 26.03 3.63
N ALA A 14 29.70 24.91 3.22
CA ALA A 14 30.25 23.90 4.11
C ALA A 14 31.22 23.00 3.33
N ALA A 15 32.31 23.58 2.82
CA ALA A 15 33.42 22.83 2.24
C ALA A 15 34.70 23.13 3.03
N VAL A 16 34.83 22.55 4.22
CA VAL A 16 36.14 22.19 4.78
C VAL A 16 35.99 20.88 5.56
N GLY A 17 36.52 19.80 4.99
CA GLY A 17 37.01 18.64 5.75
C GLY A 17 36.14 17.37 5.75
N GLY A 18 36.58 16.39 4.96
CA GLY A 18 36.68 15.01 5.45
C GLY A 18 35.54 14.04 5.10
N LEU A 19 35.92 13.06 4.26
CA LEU A 19 35.45 11.66 4.22
C LEU A 19 33.96 11.40 3.95
N ALA A 20 33.74 10.82 2.76
CA ALA A 20 32.54 10.10 2.40
C ALA A 20 32.21 9.02 3.46
N ALA A 21 31.13 9.23 4.19
CA ALA A 21 30.35 8.17 4.80
C ALA A 21 28.93 8.33 4.27
N SER A 22 28.49 7.36 3.47
CA SER A 22 27.09 7.12 3.19
C SER A 22 26.40 6.85 4.54
N SER A 23 25.83 7.89 5.13
CA SER A 23 25.01 7.74 6.32
C SER A 23 23.82 6.85 5.97
N PRO A 24 23.50 5.80 6.76
CA PRO A 24 22.16 5.24 6.68
C PRO A 24 21.19 6.39 6.93
N ALA A 25 20.09 6.44 6.20
CA ALA A 25 18.97 7.30 6.54
C ALA A 25 18.59 6.96 7.99
N LEU A 26 19.07 7.74 8.94
CA LEU A 26 18.69 7.60 10.34
C LEU A 26 17.19 7.87 10.35
N ALA A 27 16.41 6.84 10.69
CA ALA A 27 15.01 7.00 11.03
C ALA A 27 14.89 8.23 11.92
N ASN A 28 14.09 9.20 11.48
CA ASN A 28 13.92 10.49 12.14
C ASN A 28 13.63 10.21 13.62
N GLN A 29 14.56 10.57 14.53
CA GLN A 29 14.32 10.43 15.96
C GLN A 29 13.11 11.30 16.29
N ALA A 30 11.99 10.67 16.67
CA ALA A 30 10.74 11.35 16.96
C ALA A 30 10.96 12.42 18.04
N CYS A 31 11.01 13.69 17.65
CA CYS A 31 11.03 14.78 18.61
C CYS A 31 9.58 15.07 19.06
N PRO A 32 9.37 15.51 20.33
CA PRO A 32 8.06 15.93 20.78
C PRO A 32 7.54 17.11 19.92
N GLY A 33 6.57 16.85 19.04
CA GLY A 33 6.00 17.85 18.13
C GLY A 33 6.20 17.58 16.64
N ASP A 34 6.93 16.53 16.26
CA ASP A 34 7.10 16.16 14.85
C ASP A 34 5.86 15.45 14.27
N GLY A 35 5.73 15.53 12.95
CA GLY A 35 4.56 15.11 12.15
C GLY A 35 4.14 13.64 12.31
N THR A 36 2.98 13.34 11.71
CA THR A 36 2.20 12.09 11.82
C THR A 36 2.12 11.50 13.24
N PRO A 37 0.97 11.65 13.91
CA PRO A 37 0.79 11.12 15.25
C PRO A 37 1.20 9.63 15.38
N MET A 38 1.99 9.30 16.40
CA MET A 38 2.61 7.99 16.62
C MET A 38 1.63 6.80 16.54
N GLN A 39 0.33 7.02 16.74
CA GLN A 39 -0.68 5.98 16.57
C GLN A 39 -0.80 5.42 15.13
N PHE A 40 -0.29 6.14 14.13
CA PHE A 40 -0.38 5.76 12.71
C PHE A 40 0.90 5.13 12.15
N VAL A 41 1.98 5.10 12.94
CA VAL A 41 3.22 4.42 12.60
C VAL A 41 2.98 2.90 12.61
N PRO A 42 3.48 2.14 11.62
CA PRO A 42 3.47 0.67 11.67
C PRO A 42 4.02 0.17 13.00
N LYS A 43 3.27 -0.69 13.68
CA LYS A 43 3.58 -1.11 15.07
C LYS A 43 4.52 -2.33 15.12
N GLN A 44 4.76 -2.94 13.97
CA GLN A 44 5.64 -4.08 13.82
C GLN A 44 7.08 -3.66 14.04
N ALA A 45 7.91 -4.59 14.54
CA ALA A 45 9.35 -4.36 14.59
C ALA A 45 9.91 -4.23 13.17
N ALA A 46 11.00 -3.46 13.04
CA ALA A 46 11.73 -3.37 11.79
C ALA A 46 12.17 -4.77 11.31
N ASP A 47 11.94 -5.05 10.04
CA ASP A 47 12.23 -6.32 9.39
C ASP A 47 12.83 -6.03 8.01
N PRO A 48 14.14 -6.26 7.83
CA PRO A 48 14.81 -6.04 6.54
C PRO A 48 14.30 -6.92 5.39
N LYS A 49 13.60 -8.03 5.70
CA LYS A 49 13.07 -9.00 4.75
C LYS A 49 11.58 -9.30 5.03
N PRO A 50 10.71 -8.29 4.93
CA PRO A 50 9.32 -8.45 5.37
C PRO A 50 8.47 -9.26 4.38
N ASP A 51 8.95 -9.45 3.15
CA ASP A 51 8.34 -10.25 2.10
C ASP A 51 8.45 -11.76 2.37
N GLU A 52 9.53 -12.21 3.02
CA GLU A 52 9.69 -13.60 3.44
C GLU A 52 8.64 -13.98 4.50
N ASN A 53 7.70 -14.87 4.14
CA ASN A 53 6.58 -15.28 5.00
C ASN A 53 5.71 -14.11 5.49
N ASP A 54 5.42 -13.15 4.61
CA ASP A 54 4.68 -11.91 4.94
C ASP A 54 3.33 -12.15 5.63
N LEU A 55 2.62 -13.22 5.24
CA LEU A 55 1.31 -13.57 5.81
C LEU A 55 1.41 -14.19 7.20
N GLY A 56 2.51 -14.89 7.51
CA GLY A 56 2.78 -15.41 8.84
C GLY A 56 3.18 -14.30 9.81
N LYS A 57 4.02 -13.37 9.34
CA LYS A 57 4.49 -12.21 10.12
C LYS A 57 3.38 -11.17 10.32
N PHE A 58 2.59 -10.90 9.29
CA PHE A 58 1.57 -9.85 9.27
C PHE A 58 0.20 -10.42 8.84
N PRO A 59 -0.49 -11.18 9.71
CA PRO A 59 -1.71 -11.90 9.33
C PRO A 59 -2.95 -11.02 9.17
N LYS A 60 -3.00 -9.84 9.81
CA LYS A 60 -4.14 -8.92 9.79
C LYS A 60 -3.74 -7.55 9.27
N CYS A 61 -4.62 -6.94 8.49
CA CYS A 61 -4.46 -5.56 8.03
C CYS A 61 -4.68 -4.58 9.21
N PRO A 62 -3.73 -3.67 9.51
CA PRO A 62 -3.85 -2.76 10.66
C PRO A 62 -4.94 -1.70 10.47
N TYR A 63 -5.35 -1.40 9.24
CA TYR A 63 -6.33 -0.35 8.93
C TYR A 63 -7.78 -0.80 9.04
N CYS A 64 -8.08 -2.05 8.66
CA CYS A 64 -9.47 -2.51 8.56
C CYS A 64 -9.75 -3.82 9.30
N GLY A 65 -8.71 -4.51 9.81
CA GLY A 65 -8.80 -5.77 10.53
C GLY A 65 -9.04 -7.01 9.66
N MET A 66 -9.05 -6.86 8.32
CA MET A 66 -9.22 -7.99 7.40
C MET A 66 -8.05 -8.96 7.48
N ASP A 67 -8.36 -10.24 7.27
CA ASP A 67 -7.38 -11.32 7.22
C ASP A 67 -6.58 -11.29 5.92
N ARG A 68 -5.27 -11.06 5.99
CA ARG A 68 -4.43 -10.94 4.79
C ARG A 68 -4.26 -12.27 4.06
N LYS A 69 -4.37 -13.41 4.75
CA LYS A 69 -4.36 -14.73 4.11
C LYS A 69 -5.66 -14.98 3.34
N MET A 70 -6.82 -14.57 3.86
CA MET A 70 -8.09 -14.64 3.11
C MET A 70 -8.12 -13.69 1.91
N PHE A 71 -7.55 -12.49 2.04
CA PHE A 71 -7.51 -11.47 0.99
C PHE A 71 -6.16 -11.40 0.26
N HIS A 72 -5.46 -12.54 0.20
CA HIS A 72 -4.10 -12.64 -0.30
C HIS A 72 -3.94 -12.15 -1.75
N HIS A 73 -4.99 -12.24 -2.55
CA HIS A 73 -5.04 -11.83 -3.97
C HIS A 73 -5.07 -10.31 -4.17
N SER A 74 -5.45 -9.54 -3.14
CA SER A 74 -5.42 -8.07 -3.18
C SER A 74 -4.39 -7.47 -2.23
N ARG A 75 -3.74 -8.28 -1.39
CA ARG A 75 -2.86 -7.79 -0.33
C ARG A 75 -1.71 -6.97 -0.90
N MET A 76 -1.28 -6.00 -0.11
CA MET A 76 -0.06 -5.24 -0.35
C MET A 76 0.89 -5.44 0.83
N LEU A 77 2.17 -5.20 0.59
CA LEU A 77 3.19 -5.08 1.61
C LEU A 77 4.03 -3.84 1.30
N ILE A 78 4.20 -2.96 2.27
CA ILE A 78 5.09 -1.80 2.17
C ILE A 78 6.26 -2.06 3.12
N GLN A 79 7.49 -1.84 2.66
CA GLN A 79 8.66 -1.69 3.52
C GLN A 79 9.12 -0.25 3.41
N TYR A 80 9.23 0.45 4.53
CA TYR A 80 9.77 1.80 4.60
C TYR A 80 11.31 1.79 4.69
N SER A 81 11.93 2.95 4.48
CA SER A 81 13.39 3.14 4.47
C SER A 81 14.09 2.76 5.78
N ASP A 82 13.36 2.75 6.89
CA ASP A 82 13.79 2.32 8.22
C ASP A 82 13.49 0.83 8.52
N ASP A 83 13.19 0.06 7.47
CA ASP A 83 12.80 -1.35 7.53
C ASP A 83 11.49 -1.62 8.29
N LEU A 84 10.68 -0.60 8.61
CA LEU A 84 9.35 -0.84 9.15
C LEU A 84 8.41 -1.44 8.07
N PRO A 85 7.78 -2.59 8.34
CA PRO A 85 6.84 -3.18 7.41
C PRO A 85 5.40 -2.78 7.72
N ASP A 86 4.61 -2.56 6.67
CA ASP A 86 3.16 -2.39 6.76
C ASP A 86 2.44 -3.34 5.80
N GLY A 87 1.97 -4.45 6.34
CA GLY A 87 1.18 -5.43 5.62
C GLY A 87 -0.29 -5.03 5.57
N THR A 88 -0.81 -4.69 4.39
CA THR A 88 -2.22 -4.31 4.20
C THR A 88 -2.99 -5.33 3.36
N CYS A 89 -4.33 -5.34 3.46
CA CYS A 89 -5.17 -6.31 2.73
C CYS A 89 -5.54 -5.87 1.30
N SER A 90 -5.27 -4.62 0.93
CA SER A 90 -5.68 -4.03 -0.34
C SER A 90 -4.92 -2.75 -0.64
N ILE A 91 -4.83 -2.36 -1.90
CA ILE A 91 -4.27 -1.06 -2.30
C ILE A 91 -5.04 0.12 -1.70
N HIS A 92 -6.34 -0.03 -1.38
CA HIS A 92 -7.09 0.98 -0.63
C HIS A 92 -6.48 1.24 0.75
N CYS A 93 -6.13 0.17 1.49
CA CYS A 93 -5.48 0.31 2.79
C CYS A 93 -4.00 0.72 2.66
N ALA A 94 -3.30 0.29 1.61
CA ALA A 94 -1.95 0.77 1.32
C ALA A 94 -1.92 2.28 1.05
N ALA A 95 -2.91 2.81 0.33
CA ALA A 95 -3.05 4.25 0.11
C ALA A 95 -3.19 5.03 1.42
N ILE A 96 -3.95 4.51 2.40
CA ILE A 96 -4.05 5.10 3.74
C ILE A 96 -2.69 5.10 4.43
N SER A 97 -1.96 3.98 4.39
CA SER A 97 -0.62 3.87 4.97
C SER A 97 0.34 4.92 4.40
N LEU A 98 0.43 5.01 3.07
CA LEU A 98 1.26 5.97 2.37
C LEU A 98 0.86 7.43 2.66
N SER A 99 -0.43 7.71 2.83
CA SER A 99 -0.90 9.07 3.17
C SER A 99 -0.67 9.46 4.62
N LEU A 100 -0.56 8.49 5.54
CA LEU A 100 -0.29 8.77 6.95
C LEU A 100 1.22 8.86 7.19
N ASN A 101 2.03 7.99 6.61
CA ASN A 101 3.47 7.95 6.85
C ASN A 101 4.27 8.78 5.82
N LEU A 102 3.92 10.06 5.68
CA LEU A 102 4.53 10.98 4.69
C LEU A 102 6.01 11.26 4.93
N ASP A 103 6.47 11.09 6.17
CA ASP A 103 7.85 11.25 6.60
C ASP A 103 8.71 9.99 6.35
N ARG A 104 8.10 8.92 5.82
CA ARG A 104 8.76 7.65 5.54
C ARG A 104 8.74 7.33 4.06
N ASP A 105 9.91 7.31 3.46
CA ASP A 105 10.06 6.91 2.07
C ASP A 105 9.84 5.39 1.94
N PRO A 106 8.97 4.94 1.04
CA PRO A 106 8.86 3.52 0.72
C PRO A 106 10.17 3.01 0.09
N LYS A 107 10.78 2.00 0.70
CA LYS A 107 11.95 1.28 0.18
C LYS A 107 11.55 0.24 -0.87
N ALA A 108 10.43 -0.45 -0.63
CA ALA A 108 9.85 -1.42 -1.55
C ALA A 108 8.35 -1.59 -1.28
N ILE A 109 7.59 -1.88 -2.33
CA ILE A 109 6.17 -2.17 -2.24
C ILE A 109 5.87 -3.41 -3.10
N TRP A 110 5.11 -4.33 -2.54
CA TRP A 110 4.66 -5.54 -3.22
C TRP A 110 3.14 -5.65 -3.25
N ALA A 111 2.64 -6.34 -4.27
CA ALA A 111 1.25 -6.72 -4.44
C ALA A 111 1.12 -8.24 -4.64
N GLY A 112 -0.07 -8.79 -4.35
CA GLY A 112 -0.38 -10.18 -4.69
C GLY A 112 -0.53 -10.37 -6.21
N ASP A 113 0.23 -11.28 -6.80
CA ASP A 113 0.17 -11.60 -8.24
C ASP A 113 -1.03 -12.50 -8.58
N ASN A 114 -1.98 -11.95 -9.34
CA ASN A 114 -3.16 -12.67 -9.80
C ASN A 114 -2.94 -13.49 -11.08
N ALA A 115 -1.75 -13.43 -11.70
CA ALA A 115 -1.39 -14.31 -12.81
C ALA A 115 -1.09 -15.74 -12.33
N SER A 116 -0.58 -15.87 -11.10
CA SER A 116 -0.24 -17.17 -10.51
C SER A 116 -1.47 -18.05 -10.24
N SER A 117 -1.35 -19.34 -10.54
CA SER A 117 -2.33 -20.37 -10.17
C SER A 117 -2.18 -20.87 -8.74
N ALA A 118 -1.18 -20.40 -7.98
CA ALA A 118 -0.98 -20.78 -6.58
C ALA A 118 -2.21 -20.44 -5.73
N GLU A 119 -2.46 -21.29 -4.71
CA GLU A 119 -3.52 -21.09 -3.73
C GLU A 119 -3.35 -19.74 -3.04
N ILE A 120 -2.13 -19.46 -2.57
CA ILE A 120 -1.72 -18.14 -2.07
C ILE A 120 -0.93 -17.43 -3.15
N LYS A 121 -1.49 -16.31 -3.64
CA LYS A 121 -0.82 -15.46 -4.63
C LYS A 121 0.56 -15.02 -4.12
N PRO A 122 1.65 -15.25 -4.88
CA PRO A 122 2.97 -14.78 -4.50
C PRO A 122 3.01 -13.25 -4.54
N LEU A 123 3.99 -12.66 -3.86
CA LEU A 123 4.25 -11.23 -3.95
C LEU A 123 5.01 -10.90 -5.24
N VAL A 124 4.66 -9.78 -5.85
CA VAL A 124 5.40 -9.15 -6.94
C VAL A 124 5.64 -7.69 -6.60
N GLU A 125 6.84 -7.19 -6.88
CA GLU A 125 7.16 -5.75 -6.72
C GLU A 125 6.27 -4.92 -7.65
N VAL A 126 5.71 -3.83 -7.12
CA VAL A 126 4.73 -3.03 -7.86
C VAL A 126 5.30 -2.37 -9.12
N ASP A 127 6.60 -2.08 -9.14
CA ASP A 127 7.31 -1.51 -10.31
C ASP A 127 7.36 -2.47 -11.50
N LYS A 128 7.20 -3.77 -11.24
CA LYS A 128 7.15 -4.83 -12.27
C LYS A 128 5.72 -5.28 -12.58
N ALA A 129 4.74 -4.82 -11.80
CA ALA A 129 3.37 -5.27 -11.90
C ALA A 129 2.55 -4.41 -12.88
N SER A 130 1.59 -5.06 -13.55
CA SER A 130 0.52 -4.39 -14.29
C SER A 130 -0.78 -4.48 -13.49
N PHE A 131 -1.46 -3.36 -13.32
CA PHE A 131 -2.74 -3.28 -12.61
C PHE A 131 -3.89 -3.19 -13.59
N LEU A 132 -4.89 -4.06 -13.41
CA LEU A 132 -6.18 -3.95 -14.08
C LEU A 132 -7.14 -3.15 -13.19
N ILE A 133 -7.55 -1.99 -13.67
CA ILE A 133 -8.32 -0.99 -12.93
C ILE A 133 -9.75 -0.92 -13.48
N GLY A 134 -10.74 -0.99 -12.60
CA GLY A 134 -12.15 -0.83 -12.97
C GLY A 134 -12.72 -1.94 -13.82
N SER A 135 -12.16 -3.16 -13.76
CA SER A 135 -12.77 -4.34 -14.36
C SER A 135 -13.98 -4.82 -13.57
N SER A 136 -14.74 -5.77 -14.13
CA SER A 136 -15.85 -6.43 -13.46
C SER A 136 -15.44 -7.34 -12.29
N ILE A 137 -14.13 -7.57 -12.09
CA ILE A 137 -13.60 -8.29 -10.92
C ILE A 137 -13.94 -7.49 -9.66
N LYS A 138 -14.43 -8.16 -8.61
CA LYS A 138 -14.82 -7.48 -7.38
C LYS A 138 -13.62 -6.83 -6.68
N GLY A 139 -13.73 -5.53 -6.41
CA GLY A 139 -12.74 -4.80 -5.62
C GLY A 139 -12.71 -5.24 -4.14
N VAL A 140 -11.52 -5.20 -3.54
CA VAL A 140 -11.33 -5.39 -2.10
C VAL A 140 -11.22 -4.01 -1.45
N MET A 141 -12.09 -3.75 -0.48
CA MET A 141 -12.20 -2.44 0.20
C MET A 141 -12.42 -1.25 -0.75
N SER A 142 -12.89 -1.51 -1.97
CA SER A 142 -13.04 -0.47 -3.00
C SER A 142 -14.22 -0.77 -3.92
N LYS A 143 -14.82 0.29 -4.47
CA LYS A 143 -15.84 0.19 -5.53
C LYS A 143 -15.20 -0.10 -6.88
N THR A 144 -14.11 0.59 -7.19
CA THR A 144 -13.34 0.40 -8.42
C THR A 144 -12.22 -0.60 -8.16
N SER A 145 -12.27 -1.75 -8.83
CA SER A 145 -11.29 -2.83 -8.72
C SER A 145 -9.91 -2.41 -9.20
N LYS A 146 -8.87 -3.02 -8.60
CA LYS A 146 -7.45 -2.73 -8.85
C LYS A 146 -6.65 -4.01 -8.62
N VAL A 147 -6.55 -4.84 -9.66
CA VAL A 147 -6.02 -6.20 -9.55
C VAL A 147 -4.61 -6.24 -10.14
N ALA A 148 -3.63 -6.68 -9.36
CA ALA A 148 -2.23 -6.73 -9.80
C ALA A 148 -1.88 -8.06 -10.49
N TYR A 149 -1.08 -7.97 -11.54
CA TYR A 149 -0.53 -9.10 -12.29
C TYR A 149 0.97 -8.90 -12.49
N ALA A 150 1.76 -9.97 -12.33
CA ALA A 150 3.22 -9.93 -12.51
C ALA A 150 3.66 -9.76 -13.97
N SER A 151 2.76 -9.89 -14.94
CA SER A 151 3.06 -9.66 -16.35
C SER A 151 1.96 -8.89 -17.06
N ALA A 152 2.37 -8.11 -18.07
CA ALA A 152 1.46 -7.33 -18.89
C ALA A 152 0.56 -8.25 -19.75
N GLU A 153 1.05 -9.42 -20.14
CA GLU A 153 0.31 -10.43 -20.89
C GLU A 153 -0.86 -10.96 -20.07
N ALA A 154 -0.63 -11.28 -18.78
CA ALA A 154 -1.67 -11.75 -17.89
C ALA A 154 -2.72 -10.65 -17.60
N ALA A 155 -2.28 -9.41 -17.41
CA ALA A 155 -3.19 -8.26 -17.27
C ALA A 155 -4.06 -8.07 -18.52
N ARG A 156 -3.49 -8.18 -19.74
CA ARG A 156 -4.24 -8.11 -21.00
C ARG A 156 -5.24 -9.25 -21.16
N ALA A 157 -4.87 -10.47 -20.80
CA ALA A 157 -5.80 -11.61 -20.82
C ALA A 157 -6.98 -11.39 -19.86
N ALA A 158 -6.72 -10.90 -18.65
CA ALA A 158 -7.76 -10.57 -17.68
C ALA A 158 -8.64 -9.40 -18.16
N GLN A 159 -8.03 -8.38 -18.78
CA GLN A 159 -8.75 -7.24 -19.38
C GLN A 159 -9.71 -7.71 -20.47
N ALA A 160 -9.28 -8.61 -21.36
CA ALA A 160 -10.14 -9.15 -22.41
C ALA A 160 -11.37 -9.88 -21.85
N ALA A 161 -11.23 -10.55 -20.70
CA ALA A 161 -12.32 -11.29 -20.05
C ALA A 161 -13.23 -10.42 -19.16
N SER A 162 -12.71 -9.37 -18.56
CA SER A 162 -13.41 -8.62 -17.48
C SER A 162 -13.53 -7.12 -17.73
N GLY A 163 -13.05 -6.63 -18.87
CA GLY A 163 -12.96 -5.21 -19.17
C GLY A 163 -12.00 -4.47 -18.26
N GLY A 164 -12.20 -3.16 -18.12
CA GLY A 164 -11.33 -2.29 -17.34
C GLY A 164 -10.14 -1.76 -18.13
N GLU A 165 -9.27 -1.05 -17.42
CA GLU A 165 -8.14 -0.33 -17.99
C GLU A 165 -6.83 -0.83 -17.37
N ILE A 166 -5.81 -1.06 -18.20
CA ILE A 166 -4.47 -1.42 -17.70
C ILE A 166 -3.73 -0.14 -17.29
N GLY A 167 -3.07 -0.22 -16.14
CA GLY A 167 -2.23 0.83 -15.58
C GLY A 167 -1.02 0.27 -14.84
N ASP A 168 -0.11 1.16 -14.49
CA ASP A 168 0.96 0.90 -13.53
C ASP A 168 0.46 1.11 -12.08
N PHE A 169 1.40 0.99 -11.13
CA PHE A 169 1.12 1.22 -9.72
C PHE A 169 0.63 2.64 -9.43
N ASP A 170 1.23 3.65 -10.03
CA ASP A 170 0.87 5.06 -9.81
C ASP A 170 -0.58 5.33 -10.22
N LYS A 171 -1.00 4.80 -11.37
CA LYS A 171 -2.40 4.92 -11.81
C LYS A 171 -3.37 4.18 -10.90
N ALA A 172 -2.99 2.99 -10.43
CA ALA A 172 -3.80 2.22 -9.48
C ALA A 172 -3.92 2.93 -8.12
N LEU A 173 -2.82 3.53 -7.65
CA LEU A 173 -2.76 4.30 -6.41
C LEU A 173 -3.56 5.60 -6.52
N LEU A 174 -3.47 6.32 -7.65
CA LEU A 174 -4.31 7.49 -7.94
C LEU A 174 -5.79 7.12 -7.91
N ALA A 175 -6.18 6.00 -8.52
CA ALA A 175 -7.54 5.49 -8.48
C ALA A 175 -7.98 5.09 -7.06
N ALA A 176 -7.05 4.78 -6.16
CA ALA A 176 -7.34 4.48 -4.75
C ALA A 176 -7.57 5.77 -3.96
N TYR A 177 -6.74 6.79 -4.17
CA TYR A 177 -6.90 8.10 -3.55
C TYR A 177 -8.19 8.79 -3.97
N THR A 178 -8.47 8.85 -5.26
CA THR A 178 -9.65 9.52 -5.80
C THR A 178 -10.96 8.79 -5.49
N GLY A 179 -10.92 7.47 -5.30
CA GLY A 179 -12.08 6.64 -4.92
C GLY A 179 -12.36 6.59 -3.41
N MET A 180 -11.43 7.06 -2.56
CA MET A 180 -11.43 6.84 -1.12
C MET A 180 -12.75 7.21 -0.42
N SER A 181 -13.35 8.35 -0.77
CA SER A 181 -14.59 8.82 -0.14
C SER A 181 -15.78 7.89 -0.43
N GLN A 182 -15.89 7.42 -1.68
CA GLN A 182 -16.94 6.51 -2.10
C GLN A 182 -16.75 5.11 -1.51
N ASP A 183 -15.50 4.66 -1.42
CA ASP A 183 -15.11 3.39 -0.80
C ASP A 183 -15.50 3.39 0.68
N VAL A 184 -15.10 4.43 1.44
CA VAL A 184 -15.41 4.56 2.86
C VAL A 184 -16.91 4.61 3.12
N ALA A 185 -17.68 5.35 2.31
CA ALA A 185 -19.13 5.39 2.42
C ALA A 185 -19.77 4.00 2.23
N MET A 186 -19.32 3.26 1.21
CA MET A 186 -19.75 1.88 0.96
C MET A 186 -19.39 0.93 2.10
N ILE A 187 -18.14 0.98 2.59
CA ILE A 187 -17.66 0.14 3.69
C ILE A 187 -18.48 0.39 4.96
N ARG A 188 -18.73 1.66 5.31
CA ARG A 188 -19.52 2.03 6.49
C ARG A 188 -20.95 1.48 6.40
N LYS A 189 -21.58 1.61 5.23
CA LYS A 189 -22.91 1.03 4.96
C LYS A 189 -22.90 -0.49 5.15
N MET A 190 -21.99 -1.21 4.49
CA MET A 190 -21.90 -2.68 4.59
C MET A 190 -21.65 -3.15 6.03
N ARG A 191 -20.79 -2.45 6.78
CA ARG A 191 -20.54 -2.76 8.19
C ARG A 191 -21.77 -2.54 9.06
N ALA A 192 -22.55 -1.48 8.82
CA ALA A 192 -23.81 -1.22 9.54
C ALA A 192 -24.86 -2.30 9.27
N GLU A 193 -25.04 -2.68 8.01
CA GLU A 193 -25.96 -3.76 7.60
C GLU A 193 -25.57 -5.10 8.23
N ARG A 194 -24.28 -5.45 8.23
CA ARG A 194 -23.79 -6.67 8.90
C ARG A 194 -24.08 -6.65 10.40
N ARG A 195 -23.86 -5.52 11.09
CA ARG A 195 -24.19 -5.41 12.52
C ARG A 195 -25.68 -5.59 12.77
N LYS A 196 -26.54 -4.97 11.94
CA LYS A 196 -27.99 -5.12 12.04
C LYS A 196 -28.40 -6.59 11.88
N LYS A 197 -27.90 -7.27 10.84
CA LYS A 197 -28.19 -8.70 10.60
C LYS A 197 -27.79 -9.58 11.79
N MET A 198 -26.58 -9.39 12.33
CA MET A 198 -26.13 -10.15 13.51
C MET A 198 -26.96 -9.87 14.77
N MET A 199 -27.54 -8.68 14.92
CA MET A 199 -28.44 -8.37 16.02
C MET A 199 -29.81 -9.03 15.85
N GLU A 200 -30.30 -9.15 14.61
CA GLU A 200 -31.56 -9.84 14.29
C GLU A 200 -31.42 -11.36 14.47
N GLU A 201 -30.32 -11.95 13.97
CA GLU A 201 -30.00 -13.38 14.13
C GLU A 201 -29.80 -13.80 15.60
N LYS A 202 -29.45 -12.88 16.51
CA LYS A 202 -29.32 -13.15 17.95
C LYS A 202 -30.64 -13.03 18.71
N LYS A 203 -31.66 -12.44 18.09
CA LYS A 203 -32.98 -12.20 18.70
C LYS A 203 -34.02 -13.26 18.31
N GLY A 204 -33.80 -13.98 17.22
CA GLY A 204 -34.56 -15.17 16.82
C GLY A 204 -33.92 -16.42 17.37
#